data_AF-A0A0L8IRC6-F1
#
_entry.id   AF-A0A0L8IRC6-F1
#
_cell.length_a   1.000
_cell.length_b   1.000
_cell.length_c   1.000
_cell.angle_alpha   90.00
_cell.angle_beta   90.00
_cell.angle_gamma   90.00
#
_symmetry.space_group_name_H-M   'P 1'
#
loop_
_entity.id
_entity.type
_entity.pdbx_description
1 polymer ?
#
loop_
_entity_poly.entity_id
_entity_poly.type
_entity_poly.pdbx_seq_one_letter_code
_entity_poly.pdbx_strand_id
1 'polypeptide(L)'
;MAFGDYFNAVIIALATGIIAIPAGGMIVVAKAALVIMLGIGPMFVMCLMFPATQRYFDSWLGQVMTYIFRIALMATVLSLAIVIFNNLVSAVDLESDQNTLYTSLLLIGATVVLARLLDEMNTVSGQLAGGMSLATLTFGRMVAGATSPLRVAGNTINRQSTRRDMQSGMMVTGGRLNHLAAGNTMWNPAYRQHVMQNMGKNWGPAAGGKTSKERDQRQWIDLA
;
A
#
# COMPACT_ATOMS: atom_id res chain seq x y z
N MET A 1 -36.75 -45.61 -13.68
CA MET A 1 -35.97 -44.54 -14.31
C MET A 1 -36.72 -43.22 -14.14
N ALA A 2 -36.86 -42.72 -12.90
CA ALA A 2 -37.60 -41.47 -12.68
C ALA A 2 -37.12 -40.73 -11.42
N PHE A 3 -37.09 -41.41 -10.27
CA PHE A 3 -36.77 -40.75 -9.00
C PHE A 3 -35.35 -40.15 -8.96
N GLY A 4 -34.34 -40.85 -9.51
CA GLY A 4 -32.96 -40.35 -9.57
C GLY A 4 -32.79 -39.14 -10.49
N ASP A 5 -33.54 -39.09 -11.59
CA ASP A 5 -33.46 -38.01 -12.57
C ASP A 5 -34.13 -36.75 -12.05
N TYR A 6 -35.28 -36.88 -11.37
CA TYR A 6 -35.90 -35.77 -10.65
C TYR A 6 -35.02 -35.24 -9.52
N PHE A 7 -34.32 -36.11 -8.80
CA PHE A 7 -33.39 -35.70 -7.74
C PHE A 7 -32.21 -34.89 -8.29
N ASN A 8 -31.61 -35.34 -9.39
CA ASN A 8 -30.55 -34.59 -10.09
C ASN A 8 -31.05 -33.25 -10.64
N ALA A 9 -32.24 -33.22 -11.26
CA ALA A 9 -32.82 -31.98 -11.78
C ALA A 9 -33.06 -30.94 -10.67
N VAL A 10 -33.53 -31.37 -9.49
CA VAL A 10 -33.73 -30.48 -8.33
C VAL A 10 -32.40 -29.93 -7.81
N ILE A 11 -31.36 -30.76 -7.73
CA ILE A 11 -30.02 -30.33 -7.32
C ILE A 11 -29.48 -29.28 -8.28
N ILE A 12 -29.59 -29.50 -9.59
CA ILE A 12 -29.13 -28.57 -10.62
C ILE A 12 -29.89 -27.24 -10.53
N ALA A 13 -31.22 -27.28 -10.36
CA ALA A 13 -32.04 -26.07 -10.22
C ALA A 13 -31.65 -25.25 -8.97
N LEU A 14 -31.43 -25.91 -7.84
CA LEU A 14 -30.97 -25.25 -6.61
C LEU A 14 -29.55 -24.71 -6.74
N ALA A 15 -28.64 -25.48 -7.34
CA ALA A 15 -27.27 -25.10 -7.62
C ALA A 15 -27.19 -23.83 -8.48
N THR A 16 -27.93 -23.78 -9.59
CA THR A 16 -27.99 -22.59 -10.45
C THR A 16 -28.58 -21.39 -9.71
N GLY A 17 -29.64 -21.58 -8.91
CA GLY A 17 -30.23 -20.52 -8.11
C GLY A 17 -29.26 -19.93 -7.08
N ILE A 18 -28.54 -20.78 -6.36
CA ILE A 18 -27.56 -20.38 -5.33
C ILE A 18 -26.37 -19.62 -5.94
N ILE A 19 -25.98 -19.91 -7.19
CA ILE A 19 -24.90 -19.18 -7.86
C ILE A 19 -25.39 -17.87 -8.47
N ALA A 20 -26.50 -17.90 -9.20
CA ALA A 20 -26.94 -16.79 -10.03
C ALA A 20 -27.42 -15.59 -9.20
N ILE A 21 -28.13 -15.84 -8.10
CA ILE A 21 -28.70 -14.79 -7.23
C ILE A 21 -27.60 -13.92 -6.60
N PRO A 22 -26.60 -14.47 -5.87
CA PRO A 22 -25.55 -13.65 -5.28
C PRO A 22 -24.64 -13.02 -6.33
N ALA A 23 -24.34 -13.71 -7.44
CA ALA A 23 -23.54 -13.14 -8.53
C ALA A 23 -24.20 -11.90 -9.14
N GLY A 24 -25.49 -12.00 -9.49
CA GLY A 24 -26.27 -10.88 -10.00
C GLY A 24 -26.38 -9.75 -8.98
N GLY A 25 -26.64 -10.08 -7.71
CA GLY A 25 -26.69 -9.12 -6.61
C GLY A 25 -25.40 -8.32 -6.46
N MET A 26 -24.24 -9.00 -6.53
CA MET A 26 -22.93 -8.34 -6.41
C MET A 26 -22.65 -7.36 -7.55
N ILE A 27 -23.08 -7.66 -8.79
CA ILE A 27 -22.94 -6.74 -9.93
C ILE A 27 -23.86 -5.53 -9.76
N VAL A 28 -25.11 -5.74 -9.35
CA VAL A 28 -26.08 -4.64 -9.13
C VAL A 28 -25.59 -3.71 -8.03
N VAL A 29 -25.11 -4.27 -6.92
CA VAL A 29 -24.53 -3.49 -5.82
C VAL A 29 -23.29 -2.71 -6.28
N ALA A 30 -22.39 -3.32 -7.07
CA ALA A 30 -21.22 -2.64 -7.60
C ALA A 30 -21.59 -1.47 -8.51
N LYS A 31 -22.60 -1.63 -9.39
CA LYS A 31 -23.10 -0.54 -10.24
C LYS A 31 -23.75 0.57 -9.43
N ALA A 32 -24.59 0.23 -8.45
CA ALA A 32 -25.23 1.21 -7.58
C ALA A 32 -24.18 2.02 -6.79
N ALA A 33 -23.20 1.34 -6.21
CA ALA A 33 -22.10 1.98 -5.48
C ALA A 33 -21.27 2.90 -6.39
N LEU A 34 -21.00 2.49 -7.64
CA LEU A 34 -20.28 3.30 -8.62
C LEU A 34 -21.03 4.60 -8.92
N VAL A 35 -22.34 4.53 -9.18
CA VAL A 35 -23.16 5.73 -9.45
C VAL A 35 -23.17 6.68 -8.25
N ILE A 36 -23.31 6.15 -7.03
CA ILE A 36 -23.29 6.96 -5.81
C ILE A 36 -21.90 7.61 -5.63
N MET A 37 -20.82 6.86 -5.83
CA MET A 37 -19.44 7.35 -5.73
C MET A 37 -19.10 8.42 -6.76
N LEU A 38 -19.61 8.27 -7.99
CA LEU A 38 -19.47 9.32 -9.02
C LEU A 38 -20.32 10.55 -8.68
N GLY A 39 -21.49 10.37 -8.08
CA GLY A 39 -22.36 11.48 -7.65
C GLY A 39 -21.69 12.41 -6.64
N ILE A 40 -20.92 11.86 -5.70
CA ILE A 40 -20.12 12.64 -4.73
C ILE A 40 -18.72 13.03 -5.26
N GLY A 41 -18.38 12.63 -6.48
CA GLY A 41 -17.08 12.87 -7.11
C GLY A 41 -16.63 14.34 -7.14
N PRO A 42 -17.50 15.33 -7.44
CA PRO A 42 -17.11 16.74 -7.49
C PRO A 42 -16.50 17.23 -6.16
N MET A 43 -16.97 16.73 -5.02
CA MET A 43 -16.42 17.09 -3.72
C MET A 43 -14.99 16.56 -3.53
N PHE A 44 -14.71 15.33 -3.96
CA PHE A 44 -13.35 14.78 -3.94
C PHE A 44 -12.41 15.46 -4.93
N VAL A 45 -12.92 15.92 -6.07
CA VAL A 45 -12.14 16.72 -7.02
C VAL A 45 -11.74 18.07 -6.40
N MET A 46 -12.64 18.73 -5.64
CA MET A 46 -12.29 19.96 -4.92
C MET A 46 -11.15 19.75 -3.90
N CYS A 47 -11.03 18.55 -3.31
CA CYS A 47 -9.93 18.20 -2.39
C CYS A 47 -8.54 18.21 -3.05
N LEU A 48 -8.42 18.27 -4.38
CA LEU A 48 -7.14 18.46 -5.07
C LEU A 48 -6.55 19.85 -4.87
N MET A 49 -7.38 20.85 -4.55
CA MET A 49 -6.96 22.24 -4.36
C MET A 49 -6.05 22.40 -3.13
N PHE A 50 -6.15 21.52 -2.13
CA PHE A 50 -5.31 21.56 -0.94
C PHE A 50 -4.40 20.34 -0.87
N PRO A 51 -3.07 20.52 -0.73
CA PRO A 51 -2.12 19.40 -0.68
C PRO A 51 -2.35 18.46 0.52
N ALA A 52 -2.95 18.94 1.60
CA ALA A 52 -3.30 18.12 2.76
C ALA A 52 -4.45 17.12 2.51
N THR A 53 -5.33 17.39 1.54
CA THR A 53 -6.52 16.58 1.26
C THR A 53 -6.44 15.72 0.00
N GLN A 54 -5.34 15.79 -0.76
CA GLN A 54 -5.13 15.02 -2.00
C GLN A 54 -5.29 13.51 -1.80
N ARG A 55 -4.89 12.98 -0.64
CA ARG A 55 -5.04 11.55 -0.28
C ARG A 55 -6.49 11.05 -0.35
N TYR A 56 -7.47 11.93 -0.14
CA TYR A 56 -8.88 11.56 -0.20
C TYR A 56 -9.36 11.39 -1.65
N PHE A 57 -8.85 12.23 -2.57
CA PHE A 57 -9.08 12.05 -4.01
C PHE A 57 -8.47 10.75 -4.51
N ASP A 58 -7.22 10.45 -4.12
CA ASP A 58 -6.55 9.21 -4.52
C ASP A 58 -7.29 7.96 -4.03
N SER A 59 -7.80 7.99 -2.78
CA SER A 59 -8.60 6.89 -2.23
C SER A 59 -9.96 6.74 -2.91
N TRP A 60 -10.62 7.85 -3.23
CA TRP A 60 -11.90 7.84 -3.96
C TRP A 60 -11.72 7.27 -5.37
N LEU A 61 -10.71 7.76 -6.11
CA LEU A 61 -10.40 7.29 -7.45
C LEU A 61 -10.05 5.79 -7.44
N GLY A 62 -9.26 5.33 -6.48
CA GLY A 62 -8.96 3.91 -6.30
C GLY A 62 -10.21 3.06 -6.08
N GLN A 63 -11.20 3.58 -5.33
CA GLN A 63 -12.49 2.91 -5.17
C GLN A 63 -13.33 2.88 -6.44
N VAL A 64 -13.38 4.00 -7.18
CA VAL A 64 -14.09 4.06 -8.47
C VAL A 64 -13.53 3.02 -9.44
N MET A 65 -12.20 2.93 -9.55
CA MET A 65 -11.53 1.90 -10.36
C MET A 65 -11.84 0.48 -9.88
N THR A 66 -11.99 0.30 -8.57
CA THR A 66 -12.38 -1.00 -7.97
C THR A 66 -13.73 -1.44 -8.47
N TYR A 67 -14.73 -0.56 -8.43
CA TYR A 67 -16.05 -0.90 -8.91
C TYR A 67 -16.07 -1.15 -10.42
N ILE A 68 -15.30 -0.40 -11.22
CA ILE A 68 -15.18 -0.63 -12.66
C ILE A 68 -14.61 -2.02 -12.96
N PHE A 69 -13.47 -2.37 -12.35
CA PHE A 69 -12.89 -3.70 -12.55
C PHE A 69 -13.75 -4.81 -11.98
N ARG A 70 -14.44 -4.57 -10.86
CA ARG A 70 -15.38 -5.53 -10.28
C ARG A 70 -16.50 -5.84 -11.26
N ILE A 71 -17.10 -4.84 -11.90
CA ILE A 71 -18.16 -5.05 -12.89
C ILE A 71 -17.62 -5.81 -14.11
N ALA A 72 -16.46 -5.42 -14.63
CA ALA A 72 -15.86 -6.04 -15.81
C ALA A 72 -15.49 -7.51 -15.56
N LEU A 73 -14.80 -7.80 -14.46
CA LEU A 73 -14.37 -9.15 -14.09
C LEU A 73 -15.54 -10.05 -13.70
N MET A 74 -16.53 -9.53 -12.98
CA MET A 74 -17.74 -10.30 -12.66
C MET A 74 -18.47 -10.73 -13.94
N ALA A 75 -18.60 -9.84 -14.92
CA ALA A 75 -19.28 -10.14 -16.17
C ALA A 75 -18.56 -11.22 -16.99
N THR A 76 -17.21 -11.16 -17.06
CA THR A 76 -16.43 -12.17 -17.78
C THR A 76 -16.47 -13.52 -17.09
N VAL A 77 -16.37 -13.55 -15.76
CA VAL A 77 -16.44 -14.80 -14.98
C VAL A 77 -17.80 -15.43 -15.05
N LEU A 78 -18.87 -14.63 -14.96
CA LEU A 78 -20.22 -15.15 -15.08
C LEU A 78 -20.43 -15.82 -16.44
N SER A 79 -19.90 -15.20 -17.50
CA SER A 79 -19.93 -15.77 -18.85
C SER A 79 -19.15 -17.09 -18.92
N LEU A 80 -17.95 -17.14 -18.33
CA LEU A 80 -17.13 -18.35 -18.24
C LEU A 80 -17.82 -19.45 -17.41
N ALA A 81 -18.43 -19.09 -16.28
CA ALA A 81 -19.11 -20.01 -15.38
C ALA A 81 -20.30 -20.68 -16.08
N ILE A 82 -21.07 -19.94 -16.89
CA ILE A 82 -22.16 -20.51 -17.70
C ILE A 82 -21.61 -21.51 -18.72
N VAL A 83 -20.50 -21.20 -19.39
CA VAL A 83 -19.87 -22.11 -20.36
C VAL A 83 -19.40 -23.39 -19.66
N ILE A 84 -18.70 -23.28 -18.53
CA ILE A 84 -18.22 -24.44 -17.76
C ILE A 84 -19.40 -25.28 -17.26
N PHE A 85 -20.43 -24.63 -16.73
CA PHE A 85 -21.63 -25.30 -16.23
C PHE A 85 -22.35 -26.08 -17.35
N ASN A 86 -22.53 -25.48 -18.52
CA ASN A 86 -23.16 -26.15 -19.67
C ASN A 86 -22.34 -27.37 -20.13
N ASN A 87 -21.01 -27.28 -20.12
CA ASN A 87 -20.13 -28.41 -20.46
C ASN A 87 -20.23 -29.53 -19.42
N LEU A 88 -20.28 -29.19 -18.12
CA LEU A 88 -20.45 -30.17 -17.03
C LEU A 88 -21.80 -30.88 -17.11
N VAL A 89 -22.88 -30.14 -17.36
CA VAL A 89 -24.23 -30.73 -17.49
C VAL A 89 -24.30 -31.63 -18.73
N SER A 90 -23.67 -31.23 -19.84
CA SER A 90 -23.66 -32.02 -21.08
C SER A 90 -22.78 -33.28 -20.99
N ALA A 91 -21.76 -33.27 -20.11
CA ALA A 91 -20.90 -34.42 -19.87
C ALA A 91 -21.55 -35.47 -18.95
N VAL A 92 -22.65 -35.12 -18.28
CA VAL A 92 -23.43 -36.03 -17.46
C VAL A 92 -24.43 -36.75 -18.36
N ASP A 93 -24.17 -38.02 -18.65
CA ASP A 93 -25.08 -38.87 -19.40
C ASP A 93 -26.21 -39.36 -18.46
N LEU A 94 -27.35 -38.65 -18.50
CA LEU A 94 -28.52 -38.89 -17.64
C LEU A 94 -29.21 -40.23 -17.93
N GLU A 95 -28.82 -40.94 -19.00
CA GLU A 95 -29.43 -42.19 -19.46
C GLU A 95 -28.62 -43.45 -19.10
N SER A 96 -27.36 -43.30 -18.68
CA SER A 96 -26.46 -44.42 -18.39
C SER A 96 -26.63 -44.98 -16.97
N ASP A 97 -26.35 -46.28 -16.79
CA ASP A 97 -26.37 -47.03 -15.51
C ASP A 97 -25.26 -46.61 -14.52
N GLN A 98 -24.83 -45.34 -14.60
CA GLN A 98 -23.90 -44.73 -13.66
C GLN A 98 -24.61 -44.46 -12.33
N ASN A 99 -23.90 -44.75 -11.23
CA ASN A 99 -24.38 -44.49 -9.88
C ASN A 99 -24.85 -43.02 -9.76
N THR A 100 -26.18 -42.80 -9.63
CA THR A 100 -26.79 -41.47 -9.53
C THR A 100 -26.11 -40.61 -8.44
N LEU A 101 -25.65 -41.25 -7.36
CA LEU A 101 -24.92 -40.60 -6.27
C LEU A 101 -23.56 -40.00 -6.69
N TYR A 102 -22.81 -40.67 -7.58
CA TYR A 102 -21.53 -40.17 -8.07
C TYR A 102 -21.74 -38.93 -8.95
N THR A 103 -22.73 -38.99 -9.82
CA THR A 103 -23.15 -37.88 -10.69
C THR A 103 -23.64 -36.67 -9.88
N SER A 104 -24.49 -36.88 -8.87
CA SER A 104 -24.95 -35.81 -7.99
C SER A 104 -23.78 -35.17 -7.21
N LEU A 105 -22.83 -35.97 -6.71
CA LEU A 105 -21.68 -35.46 -5.95
C LEU A 105 -20.76 -34.60 -6.83
N LEU A 106 -20.52 -35.02 -8.08
CA LEU A 106 -19.71 -34.27 -9.05
C LEU A 106 -20.39 -32.93 -9.39
N LEU A 107 -21.70 -32.92 -9.64
CA LEU A 107 -22.46 -31.70 -9.93
C LEU A 107 -22.47 -30.72 -8.74
N ILE A 108 -22.67 -31.22 -7.52
CA ILE A 108 -22.59 -30.40 -6.30
C ILE A 108 -21.17 -29.84 -6.14
N GLY A 109 -20.13 -30.67 -6.29
CA GLY A 109 -18.75 -30.25 -6.20
C GLY A 109 -18.40 -29.14 -7.21
N ALA A 110 -18.81 -29.32 -8.47
CA ALA A 110 -18.57 -28.34 -9.51
C ALA A 110 -19.32 -27.02 -9.25
N THR A 111 -20.56 -27.09 -8.76
CA THR A 111 -21.34 -25.92 -8.34
C THR A 111 -20.63 -25.13 -7.24
N VAL A 112 -20.12 -25.81 -6.22
CA VAL A 112 -19.40 -25.15 -5.11
C VAL A 112 -18.12 -24.48 -5.60
N VAL A 113 -17.37 -25.12 -6.50
CA VAL A 113 -16.15 -24.54 -7.09
C VAL A 113 -16.47 -23.29 -7.92
N LEU A 114 -17.53 -23.33 -8.75
CA LEU A 114 -17.99 -22.18 -9.53
C LEU A 114 -18.49 -21.04 -8.64
N ALA A 115 -19.19 -21.36 -7.56
CA ALA A 115 -19.62 -20.36 -6.56
C ALA A 115 -18.41 -19.68 -5.90
N ARG A 116 -17.40 -20.46 -5.50
CA ARG A 116 -16.18 -19.90 -4.91
C ARG A 116 -15.34 -19.09 -5.88
N LEU A 117 -15.29 -19.48 -7.15
CA LEU A 117 -14.64 -18.69 -8.18
C LEU A 117 -15.21 -17.26 -8.22
N LEU A 118 -16.54 -17.10 -8.11
CA LEU A 118 -17.17 -15.78 -8.10
C LEU A 118 -16.79 -14.97 -6.86
N ASP A 119 -16.74 -15.57 -5.67
CA ASP A 119 -16.31 -14.87 -4.45
C ASP A 119 -14.85 -14.40 -4.56
N GLU A 120 -13.95 -15.24 -5.09
CA GLU A 120 -12.54 -14.87 -5.30
C GLU A 120 -12.38 -13.72 -6.29
N MET A 121 -13.17 -13.68 -7.35
CA MET A 121 -13.10 -12.63 -8.37
C MET A 121 -13.52 -11.26 -7.81
N ASN A 122 -14.42 -11.24 -6.81
CA ASN A 122 -14.75 -10.01 -6.09
C ASN A 122 -13.54 -9.49 -5.31
N THR A 123 -12.77 -10.38 -4.69
CA THR A 123 -11.56 -10.05 -3.95
C THR A 123 -10.44 -9.59 -4.89
N VAL A 124 -10.24 -10.29 -6.02
CA VAL A 124 -9.24 -9.96 -7.04
C VAL A 124 -9.50 -8.57 -7.66
N SER A 125 -10.76 -8.21 -7.90
CA SER A 125 -11.09 -6.87 -8.41
C SER A 125 -10.66 -5.74 -7.47
N GLY A 126 -10.76 -5.96 -6.16
CA GLY A 126 -10.28 -5.03 -5.12
C GLY A 126 -8.77 -4.92 -5.08
N GLN A 127 -8.06 -6.03 -5.31
CA GLN A 127 -6.59 -6.05 -5.37
C GLN A 127 -6.06 -5.37 -6.64
N LEU A 128 -6.74 -5.50 -7.77
CA LEU A 128 -6.31 -4.89 -9.03
C LEU A 128 -6.50 -3.37 -9.05
N ALA A 129 -7.61 -2.89 -8.49
CA ALA A 129 -7.87 -1.46 -8.39
C ALA A 129 -7.21 -0.76 -7.19
N GLY A 130 -7.14 -1.46 -6.06
CA GLY A 130 -6.60 -0.94 -4.81
C GLY A 130 -5.14 -1.31 -4.54
N GLY A 131 -4.55 -2.23 -5.31
CA GLY A 131 -3.17 -2.71 -5.14
C GLY A 131 -2.09 -1.62 -5.24
N MET A 132 -2.45 -0.41 -5.71
CA MET A 132 -1.56 0.73 -5.85
C MET A 132 -1.84 1.92 -4.92
N SER A 133 -2.90 1.90 -4.10
CA SER A 133 -2.99 2.82 -2.95
C SER A 133 -1.78 2.64 -2.03
N LEU A 134 -1.25 1.41 -1.97
CA LEU A 134 -0.02 1.03 -1.28
C LEU A 134 1.22 1.31 -2.13
N ALA A 135 1.18 1.19 -3.46
CA ALA A 135 2.38 1.26 -4.28
C ALA A 135 2.99 2.65 -4.38
N THR A 136 2.28 3.78 -4.25
CA THR A 136 2.85 5.15 -4.28
C THR A 136 3.08 5.76 -2.89
N LEU A 137 2.29 5.40 -1.87
CA LEU A 137 2.62 5.68 -0.47
C LEU A 137 3.80 4.82 0.01
N THR A 138 3.94 3.62 -0.56
CA THR A 138 5.13 2.79 -0.43
C THR A 138 6.20 3.20 -1.42
N PHE A 139 5.99 3.55 -2.71
CA PHE A 139 7.07 4.08 -3.58
C PHE A 139 7.59 5.43 -3.08
N GLY A 140 6.79 6.31 -2.49
CA GLY A 140 7.29 7.53 -1.85
C GLY A 140 8.13 7.23 -0.60
N ARG A 141 7.77 6.20 0.17
CA ARG A 141 8.51 5.72 1.36
C ARG A 141 9.62 4.70 1.06
N MET A 142 9.60 4.09 -0.11
CA MET A 142 10.48 3.08 -0.68
C MET A 142 11.32 3.71 -1.80
N VAL A 143 11.12 4.95 -2.22
CA VAL A 143 12.15 5.74 -2.92
C VAL A 143 12.93 6.55 -1.87
N ALA A 144 12.27 6.93 -0.77
CA ALA A 144 12.94 7.28 0.48
C ALA A 144 13.55 6.06 1.22
N GLY A 145 13.26 4.82 0.81
CA GLY A 145 13.60 3.57 1.53
C GLY A 145 14.23 2.43 0.70
N ALA A 146 14.20 2.45 -0.64
CA ALA A 146 14.88 1.52 -1.56
C ALA A 146 16.33 1.94 -1.80
N THR A 147 16.85 2.80 -0.95
CA THR A 147 18.26 2.76 -0.66
C THR A 147 18.52 1.60 0.31
N SER A 148 18.29 0.34 -0.12
CA SER A 148 18.56 -0.91 0.61
C SER A 148 17.80 -1.10 1.96
N PRO A 149 17.16 -2.26 2.22
CA PRO A 149 16.64 -2.58 3.56
C PRO A 149 17.72 -2.48 4.66
N LEU A 150 19.00 -2.53 4.27
CA LEU A 150 20.15 -2.27 5.12
C LEU A 150 20.24 -0.81 5.63
N ARG A 151 19.79 0.21 4.88
CA ARG A 151 19.82 1.61 5.36
C ARG A 151 18.62 1.98 6.20
N VAL A 152 17.47 1.31 6.07
CA VAL A 152 16.33 1.58 6.96
C VAL A 152 16.63 1.05 8.37
N ALA A 153 17.17 -0.17 8.47
CA ALA A 153 17.77 -0.68 9.70
C ALA A 153 19.00 0.15 10.15
N GLY A 154 19.78 0.61 9.17
CA GLY A 154 20.89 1.53 9.40
C GLY A 154 20.43 2.87 9.99
N ASN A 155 19.29 3.45 9.60
CA ASN A 155 18.86 4.78 10.04
C ASN A 155 18.20 4.77 11.44
N THR A 156 17.64 3.63 11.86
CA THR A 156 17.15 3.44 13.24
C THR A 156 18.30 3.26 14.23
N ILE A 157 19.38 2.56 13.83
CA ILE A 157 20.58 2.33 14.65
C ILE A 157 21.55 3.53 14.56
N ASN A 158 21.72 4.08 13.38
CA ASN A 158 22.67 5.14 13.03
C ASN A 158 21.98 6.49 12.78
N ARG A 159 21.02 6.85 13.66
CA ARG A 159 20.32 8.15 13.59
C ARG A 159 21.34 9.28 13.44
N GLN A 160 21.17 10.13 12.43
CA GLN A 160 22.05 11.28 12.20
C GLN A 160 21.91 12.28 13.36
N SER A 161 23.05 12.71 13.91
CA SER A 161 23.13 13.78 14.89
C SER A 161 24.30 14.70 14.55
N THR A 162 24.13 15.99 14.75
CA THR A 162 25.19 16.98 14.59
C THR A 162 25.88 17.18 15.94
N ARG A 163 27.17 16.88 16.02
CA ARG A 163 27.99 17.06 17.23
C ARG A 163 29.28 17.78 16.88
N ARG A 164 29.84 18.51 17.84
CA ARG A 164 31.16 19.13 17.68
C ARG A 164 32.22 18.04 17.75
N ASP A 165 33.03 17.95 16.70
CA ASP A 165 34.15 17.03 16.63
C ASP A 165 35.27 17.45 17.58
N MET A 166 35.88 16.49 18.27
CA MET A 166 36.91 16.75 19.27
C MET A 166 38.24 17.15 18.65
N GLN A 167 38.57 16.58 17.49
CA GLN A 167 39.88 16.79 16.88
C GLN A 167 39.92 18.07 16.05
N SER A 168 38.85 18.33 15.29
CA SER A 168 38.78 19.52 14.43
C SER A 168 38.02 20.69 15.06
N GLY A 169 37.25 20.48 16.14
CA GLY A 169 36.40 21.51 16.73
C GLY A 169 35.24 21.95 15.83
N MET A 170 35.08 21.37 14.64
CA MET A 170 34.01 21.65 13.68
C MET A 170 32.74 20.88 14.02
N MET A 171 31.57 21.38 13.60
CA MET A 171 30.32 20.62 13.74
C MET A 171 30.26 19.55 12.65
N VAL A 172 30.23 18.29 13.06
CA VAL A 172 30.14 17.14 12.15
C VAL A 172 28.76 16.52 12.28
N THR A 173 28.05 16.44 11.16
CA THR A 173 26.78 15.71 11.04
C THR A 173 27.06 14.29 10.59
N GLY A 174 26.79 13.33 11.48
CA GLY A 174 27.06 11.92 11.23
C GLY A 174 26.11 11.04 12.03
N GLY A 175 25.97 9.78 11.61
CA GLY A 175 25.18 8.82 12.37
C GLY A 175 25.81 8.47 13.73
N ARG A 176 25.02 7.96 14.68
CA ARG A 176 25.48 7.58 16.04
C ARG A 176 26.74 6.69 16.04
N LEU A 177 26.83 5.72 15.12
CA LEU A 177 27.98 4.83 14.98
C LEU A 177 29.23 5.58 14.52
N ASN A 178 29.07 6.62 13.70
CA ASN A 178 30.19 7.47 13.27
C ASN A 178 30.73 8.29 14.44
N HIS A 179 29.84 8.77 15.33
CA HIS A 179 30.25 9.44 16.58
C HIS A 179 30.88 8.48 17.60
N LEU A 180 30.43 7.22 17.62
CA LEU A 180 31.04 6.14 18.40
C LEU A 180 32.44 5.80 17.91
N ALA A 181 32.60 5.62 16.59
CA ALA A 181 33.88 5.33 15.95
C ALA A 181 34.86 6.50 16.04
N ALA A 182 34.38 7.74 15.91
CA ALA A 182 35.17 8.95 16.14
C ALA A 182 35.54 9.16 17.63
N GLY A 183 35.03 8.33 18.55
CA GLY A 183 35.30 8.43 19.97
C GLY A 183 34.60 9.60 20.67
N ASN A 184 33.63 10.25 20.00
CA ASN A 184 32.86 11.41 20.48
C ASN A 184 31.69 10.96 21.39
N THR A 185 31.97 10.09 22.36
CA THR A 185 30.98 9.50 23.27
C THR A 185 31.36 9.61 24.73
N MET A 186 30.35 9.64 25.60
CA MET A 186 30.52 9.70 27.05
C MET A 186 31.27 8.51 27.65
N TRP A 187 31.43 7.42 26.91
CA TRP A 187 32.15 6.23 27.35
C TRP A 187 33.66 6.33 27.10
N ASN A 188 34.10 7.25 26.23
CA ASN A 188 35.52 7.49 25.97
C ASN A 188 36.12 8.41 27.06
N PRO A 189 37.17 8.00 27.80
CA PRO A 189 37.82 8.83 28.81
C PRO A 189 38.31 10.18 28.27
N ALA A 190 38.80 10.23 27.03
CA ALA A 190 39.27 11.47 26.39
C ALA A 190 38.13 12.47 26.13
N TYR A 191 36.97 11.98 25.71
CA TYR A 191 35.78 12.82 25.50
C TYR A 191 35.25 13.38 26.82
N ARG A 192 35.22 12.56 27.88
CA ARG A 192 34.82 13.02 29.22
C ARG A 192 35.73 14.13 29.72
N GLN A 193 37.05 13.99 29.55
CA GLN A 193 38.01 15.00 29.93
C GLN A 193 37.85 16.28 29.11
N HIS A 194 37.68 16.18 27.79
CA HIS A 194 37.47 17.35 26.93
C HIS A 194 36.16 18.09 27.26
N VAL A 195 35.07 17.36 27.51
CA VAL A 195 33.81 17.96 27.96
C VAL A 195 34.00 18.61 29.33
N MET A 196 34.61 17.92 30.30
CA MET A 196 34.86 18.46 31.65
C MET A 196 35.75 19.71 31.65
N GLN A 197 36.76 19.78 30.77
CA GLN A 197 37.64 20.93 30.63
C GLN A 197 36.93 22.13 29.99
N ASN A 198 35.99 21.88 29.08
CA ASN A 198 35.24 22.94 28.40
C ASN A 198 33.92 23.26 29.13
N MET A 199 33.51 22.44 30.10
CA MET A 199 32.30 22.62 30.91
C MET A 199 32.48 23.85 31.79
N GLY A 200 31.69 24.90 31.52
CA GLY A 200 31.77 26.17 32.24
C GLY A 200 32.66 27.24 31.58
N LYS A 201 33.54 26.89 30.63
CA LYS A 201 34.45 27.87 30.00
C LYS A 201 33.74 28.93 29.15
N ASN A 202 32.55 28.61 28.64
CA ASN A 202 31.73 29.49 27.79
C ASN A 202 30.40 29.90 28.45
N TRP A 203 30.30 29.85 29.78
CA TRP A 203 29.08 30.24 30.51
C TRP A 203 28.96 31.76 30.75
N GLY A 204 29.81 32.56 30.13
CA GLY A 204 29.77 34.03 30.17
C GLY A 204 29.15 34.66 28.91
N PRO A 205 28.88 35.98 28.93
CA PRO A 205 28.43 36.72 27.76
C PRO A 205 29.37 36.48 26.57
N ALA A 206 28.81 36.28 25.38
CA ALA A 206 29.60 36.06 24.18
C ALA A 206 30.60 37.20 24.01
N ALA A 207 31.90 36.88 23.98
CA ALA A 207 32.94 37.85 23.67
C ALA A 207 32.80 38.24 22.19
N GLY A 208 31.96 39.23 21.94
CA GLY A 208 31.75 39.79 20.61
C GLY A 208 33.06 40.40 20.11
N GLY A 209 33.54 39.91 18.96
CA GLY A 209 34.61 40.56 18.24
C GLY A 209 34.14 41.94 17.76
N LYS A 210 34.91 42.99 18.05
CA LYS A 210 34.66 44.32 17.48
C LYS A 210 35.06 44.27 16.01
N THR A 211 34.11 44.38 15.10
CA THR A 211 34.42 44.65 13.69
C THR A 211 34.88 46.10 13.60
N SER A 212 36.19 46.35 13.56
CA SER A 212 36.68 47.69 13.17
C SER A 212 36.31 47.91 11.70
N LYS A 213 35.47 48.94 11.47
CA LYS A 213 35.09 49.41 10.13
C LYS A 213 36.23 50.12 9.39
N GLU A 214 37.43 50.22 9.96
CA GLU A 214 38.52 51.04 9.37
C GLU A 214 39.28 50.35 8.23
N ARG A 215 39.12 49.03 8.04
CA ARG A 215 39.90 48.32 7.01
C ARG A 215 39.32 48.41 5.60
N ASP A 216 38.01 48.64 5.47
CA ASP A 216 37.37 48.78 4.15
C ASP A 216 37.71 50.13 3.52
N GLN A 217 37.85 51.20 4.29
CA GLN A 217 38.14 52.52 3.71
C GLN A 217 39.56 52.67 3.14
N ARG A 218 40.54 51.89 3.61
CA ARG A 218 41.91 51.96 3.08
C ARG A 218 42.06 51.30 1.71
N GLN A 219 41.26 50.28 1.40
CA GLN A 219 41.34 49.62 0.08
C GLN A 219 40.79 50.48 -1.07
N TRP A 220 39.91 51.44 -0.80
CA TRP A 220 39.37 52.35 -1.84
C TRP A 220 40.24 53.59 -2.08
N ILE A 221 41.23 53.88 -1.22
CA ILE A 221 42.11 55.05 -1.34
C ILE A 221 43.40 54.70 -2.10
N ASP A 222 43.85 53.45 -2.03
CA ASP A 222 45.04 52.97 -2.76
C ASP A 222 44.74 52.57 -4.23
N LEU A 223 43.48 52.67 -4.67
CA LEU A 223 43.01 52.35 -6.03
C LEU A 223 42.52 53.58 -6.82
N ALA A 224 42.78 54.79 -6.33
CA ALA A 224 42.53 56.06 -7.01
C ALA A 224 43.86 56.80 -7.25
#